data_AF-A0A8S9J7E5-F1
#
_entry.id   AF-A0A8S9J7E5-F1
#
_cell.length_a   1.000
_cell.length_b   1.000
_cell.length_c   1.000
_cell.angle_alpha   90.00
_cell.angle_beta   90.00
_cell.angle_gamma   90.00
#
_symmetry.space_group_name_H-M   'P 1'
#
loop_
_entity.id
_entity.type
_entity.pdbx_description
1 polymer ?
#
loop_
_entity_poly.entity_id
_entity_poly.type
_entity_poly.pdbx_seq_one_letter_code
_entity_poly.pdbx_strand_id
1 'polypeptide(L)'
;MPPPFHTYNIGKFLPAAVVFYLAIFTNTNLLRHANVDTFIVFRSLTPLLVAIADTVFRSQPRPSKLTFLSLLVILAGAVGYVANDSAFTLTAYSWALAYLVTITTEMVYIKHMVSSLELNTWGFVLYNNLLSLMIAPIFWFLTGEYTDVFTAVNANGGSLFEPVAFFAVALSCVFGFLISFFGFAARKAISATAFTVTGVVNKFLTVVINVLIWDKHASPVGLVCLLVTICGGIGYQQSVTVAKKPTSGPAQVLNDSEKVDEESVELIPGKVATNV
;
A
#
# COMPACT_ATOMS: atom_id res chain seq x y z
N MET A 1 -0.41 -20.54 11.83
CA MET A 1 0.71 -21.29 11.21
C MET A 1 0.76 -20.95 9.73
N PRO A 2 1.92 -20.63 9.15
CA PRO A 2 2.03 -20.46 7.70
C PRO A 2 1.65 -21.78 6.99
N PRO A 3 0.95 -21.72 5.84
CA PRO A 3 0.62 -22.92 5.08
C PRO A 3 1.89 -23.55 4.50
N PRO A 4 1.89 -24.85 4.17
CA PRO A 4 3.01 -25.50 3.51
C PRO A 4 3.37 -24.76 2.21
N PHE A 5 4.67 -24.56 1.99
CA PHE A 5 5.18 -23.79 0.86
C PHE A 5 5.03 -24.60 -0.43
N HIS A 6 3.96 -24.36 -1.19
CA HIS A 6 3.75 -24.99 -2.48
C HIS A 6 4.43 -24.19 -3.59
N THR A 7 5.38 -24.81 -4.29
CA THR A 7 6.14 -24.21 -5.40
C THR A 7 5.25 -23.84 -6.59
N TYR A 8 4.10 -24.50 -6.76
CA TYR A 8 3.10 -24.17 -7.79
C TYR A 8 2.57 -22.73 -7.68
N ASN A 9 2.40 -22.21 -6.46
CA ASN A 9 1.88 -20.87 -6.24
C ASN A 9 2.91 -19.76 -6.55
N ILE A 10 4.20 -20.10 -6.64
CA ILE A 10 5.28 -19.14 -6.90
C ILE A 10 5.10 -18.49 -8.27
N GLY A 11 4.90 -19.28 -9.32
CA GLY A 11 4.79 -18.77 -10.69
C GLY A 11 3.59 -17.83 -10.85
N LYS A 12 2.48 -18.12 -10.18
CA LYS A 12 1.28 -17.28 -10.18
C LYS A 12 1.48 -15.99 -9.36
N PHE A 13 2.25 -16.05 -8.27
CA PHE A 13 2.50 -14.90 -7.40
C PHE A 13 3.63 -13.99 -7.88
N LEU A 14 4.52 -14.50 -8.73
CA LEU A 14 5.70 -13.78 -9.20
C LEU A 14 5.40 -12.40 -9.80
N PRO A 15 4.38 -12.20 -10.67
CA PRO A 15 4.08 -10.87 -11.21
C PRO A 15 3.75 -9.86 -10.11
N ALA A 16 2.96 -10.26 -9.10
CA ALA A 16 2.62 -9.39 -7.98
C ALA A 16 3.84 -9.04 -7.11
N ALA A 17 4.72 -10.02 -6.86
CA ALA A 17 5.98 -9.77 -6.15
C ALA A 17 6.91 -8.84 -6.93
N VAL A 18 6.98 -8.96 -8.27
CA VAL A 18 7.75 -8.05 -9.12
C VAL A 18 7.23 -6.62 -9.01
N VAL A 19 5.91 -6.42 -9.13
CA VAL A 19 5.34 -5.07 -9.02
C VAL A 19 5.51 -4.50 -7.60
N PHE A 20 5.37 -5.32 -6.56
CA PHE A 20 5.64 -4.91 -5.18
C PHE A 20 7.10 -4.50 -4.97
N TYR A 21 8.06 -5.28 -5.47
CA TYR A 21 9.48 -4.92 -5.41
C TYR A 21 9.75 -3.62 -6.17
N LEU A 22 9.19 -3.44 -7.37
CA LEU A 22 9.31 -2.20 -8.15
C LEU A 22 8.73 -0.99 -7.40
N ALA A 23 7.61 -1.16 -6.69
CA ALA A 23 7.02 -0.12 -5.85
C ALA A 23 7.96 0.27 -4.69
N ILE A 24 8.64 -0.69 -4.06
CA ILE A 24 9.68 -0.41 -3.04
C ILE A 24 10.85 0.33 -3.69
N PHE A 25 11.39 -0.18 -4.79
CA PHE A 25 12.55 0.39 -5.48
C PHE A 25 12.34 1.85 -5.92
N THR A 26 11.19 2.13 -6.55
CA THR A 26 10.81 3.47 -6.98
C THR A 26 10.56 4.42 -5.80
N ASN A 27 9.99 3.92 -4.71
CA ASN A 27 9.82 4.68 -3.47
C ASN A 27 11.17 5.06 -2.83
N THR A 28 12.09 4.10 -2.69
CA THR A 28 13.43 4.35 -2.14
C THR A 28 14.17 5.42 -2.96
N ASN A 29 14.11 5.33 -4.28
CA ASN A 29 14.72 6.33 -5.17
C ASN A 29 14.02 7.70 -5.09
N LEU A 30 12.71 7.75 -4.90
CA LEU A 30 12.00 9.00 -4.64
C LEU A 30 12.50 9.65 -3.34
N LEU A 31 12.52 8.90 -2.23
CA LEU A 31 12.94 9.42 -0.92
C LEU A 31 14.42 9.80 -0.87
N ARG A 32 15.26 9.25 -1.76
CA ARG A 32 16.65 9.67 -1.92
C ARG A 32 16.79 11.09 -2.47
N HIS A 33 15.82 11.56 -3.26
CA HIS A 33 15.88 12.83 -3.98
C HIS A 33 14.83 13.86 -3.52
N ALA A 34 13.77 13.43 -2.83
CA ALA A 34 12.67 14.26 -2.37
C ALA A 34 12.52 14.23 -0.85
N ASN A 35 11.82 15.22 -0.29
CA ASN A 35 11.35 15.14 1.09
C ASN A 35 10.15 14.18 1.19
N VAL A 36 9.80 13.81 2.43
CA VAL A 36 8.67 12.92 2.72
C VAL A 36 7.33 13.56 2.34
N ASP A 37 7.21 14.90 2.41
CA ASP A 37 5.98 15.61 2.03
C ASP A 37 5.60 15.35 0.56
N THR A 38 6.58 15.43 -0.35
CA THR A 38 6.40 15.13 -1.77
C THR A 38 5.93 13.69 -1.96
N PHE A 39 6.51 12.73 -1.23
CA PHE A 39 6.03 11.34 -1.25
C PHE A 39 4.56 11.23 -0.80
N ILE A 40 4.16 11.92 0.27
CA ILE A 40 2.78 11.86 0.77
C ILE A 40 1.80 12.47 -0.24
N VAL A 41 2.15 13.58 -0.89
CA VAL A 41 1.32 14.21 -1.94
C VAL A 41 1.10 13.25 -3.11
N PHE A 42 2.19 12.70 -3.65
CA PHE A 42 2.09 11.80 -4.80
C PHE A 42 1.34 10.51 -4.45
N ARG A 43 1.58 9.92 -3.27
CA ARG A 43 0.81 8.77 -2.79
C ARG A 43 -0.68 9.08 -2.61
N SER A 44 -1.03 10.32 -2.28
CA SER A 44 -2.43 10.73 -2.15
C SER A 44 -3.14 10.86 -3.51
N LEU A 45 -2.40 10.91 -4.64
CA LEU A 45 -2.93 10.84 -6.00
C LEU A 45 -3.29 9.41 -6.45
N THR A 46 -2.80 8.37 -5.78
CA THR A 46 -3.06 6.98 -6.17
C THR A 46 -4.55 6.65 -6.42
N PRO A 47 -5.52 7.13 -5.61
CA PRO A 47 -6.95 6.90 -5.87
C PRO A 47 -7.45 7.43 -7.21
N LEU A 48 -6.88 8.55 -7.70
CA LEU A 48 -7.20 9.11 -9.02
C LEU A 48 -6.85 8.12 -10.12
N LEU A 49 -5.62 7.60 -10.09
CA LEU A 49 -5.15 6.66 -11.10
C LEU A 49 -5.85 5.32 -11.00
N VAL A 50 -6.12 4.83 -9.78
CA VAL A 50 -6.89 3.59 -9.58
C VAL A 50 -8.31 3.75 -10.13
N ALA A 51 -8.98 4.88 -9.89
CA ALA A 51 -10.32 5.13 -10.43
C ALA A 51 -10.33 5.17 -11.97
N ILE A 52 -9.30 5.78 -12.58
CA ILE A 52 -9.13 5.79 -14.04
C ILE A 52 -8.88 4.35 -14.54
N ALA A 53 -7.96 3.62 -13.93
CA ALA A 53 -7.63 2.24 -14.31
C ALA A 53 -8.85 1.30 -14.19
N ASP A 54 -9.63 1.39 -13.11
CA ASP A 54 -10.85 0.59 -12.94
C ASP A 54 -11.92 0.96 -13.98
N THR A 55 -12.04 2.24 -14.36
CA THR A 55 -13.00 2.68 -15.40
C THR A 55 -12.58 2.21 -16.79
N VAL A 56 -11.29 2.32 -17.13
CA VAL A 56 -10.76 2.02 -18.48
C VAL A 56 -10.58 0.52 -18.70
N PHE A 57 -9.99 -0.20 -17.74
CA PHE A 57 -9.65 -1.62 -17.90
C PHE A 57 -10.73 -2.59 -17.43
N ARG A 58 -11.56 -2.21 -16.45
CA ARG A 58 -12.61 -3.10 -15.88
C ARG A 58 -14.03 -2.67 -16.25
N SER A 59 -14.19 -1.65 -17.10
CA SER A 59 -15.49 -1.11 -17.54
C SER A 59 -16.46 -0.82 -16.39
N GLN A 60 -15.94 -0.43 -15.22
CA GLN A 60 -16.75 -0.12 -14.05
C GLN A 60 -17.53 1.19 -14.27
N PRO A 61 -18.73 1.33 -13.66
CA PRO A 61 -19.52 2.55 -13.78
C PRO A 61 -18.73 3.78 -13.30
N ARG A 62 -18.94 4.90 -13.99
CA ARG A 62 -18.22 6.15 -13.72
C ARG A 62 -18.37 6.60 -12.26
N PRO A 63 -17.35 7.26 -11.68
CA PRO A 63 -17.41 7.75 -10.31
C PRO A 63 -18.65 8.63 -10.06
N SER A 64 -19.24 8.53 -8.87
CA SER A 64 -20.30 9.44 -8.44
C SER A 64 -19.79 10.89 -8.43
N LYS A 65 -20.71 11.87 -8.52
CA LYS A 65 -20.33 13.30 -8.52
C LYS A 65 -19.47 13.69 -7.30
N LEU A 66 -19.73 13.08 -6.14
CA LEU A 66 -18.95 13.30 -4.91
C LEU A 66 -17.56 12.69 -4.99
N THR A 67 -17.44 11.49 -5.57
CA THR A 67 -16.14 10.86 -5.82
C THR A 67 -15.33 11.69 -6.81
N PHE A 68 -15.94 12.17 -7.90
CA PHE A 68 -15.27 13.03 -8.87
C PHE A 68 -14.80 14.36 -8.27
N LEU A 69 -15.63 15.02 -7.45
CA LEU A 69 -15.24 16.23 -6.73
C LEU A 69 -14.04 15.96 -5.80
N SER A 70 -14.05 14.84 -5.08
CA SER A 70 -12.94 14.46 -4.20
C SER A 70 -11.64 14.26 -4.97
N LEU A 71 -11.71 13.62 -6.15
CA LEU A 71 -10.57 13.47 -7.05
C LEU A 71 -10.01 14.81 -7.55
N LEU A 72 -10.88 15.78 -7.86
CA LEU A 72 -10.45 17.13 -8.22
C LEU A 72 -9.76 17.85 -7.06
N VAL A 73 -10.25 17.69 -5.83
CA VAL A 73 -9.61 18.28 -4.63
C VAL A 73 -8.22 17.71 -4.42
N ILE A 74 -8.04 16.39 -4.58
CA ILE A 74 -6.72 15.75 -4.53
C ILE A 74 -5.79 16.36 -5.59
N LEU A 75 -6.26 16.45 -6.84
CA LEU A 75 -5.46 17.00 -7.94
C LEU A 75 -5.09 18.47 -7.70
N ALA A 76 -6.03 19.29 -7.24
CA ALA A 76 -5.79 20.70 -6.95
C ALA A 76 -4.78 20.89 -5.81
N GLY A 77 -4.89 20.12 -4.73
CA GLY A 77 -3.92 20.13 -3.65
C GLY A 77 -2.52 19.72 -4.11
N ALA A 78 -2.42 18.68 -4.94
CA ALA A 78 -1.14 18.24 -5.48
C ALA A 78 -0.51 19.30 -6.39
N VAL A 79 -1.27 19.86 -7.33
CA VAL A 79 -0.77 20.93 -8.22
C VAL A 79 -0.31 22.16 -7.41
N GLY A 80 -1.07 22.56 -6.40
CA GLY A 80 -0.70 23.65 -5.50
C GLY A 80 0.59 23.38 -4.72
N TYR A 81 0.79 22.13 -4.28
CA TYR A 81 2.02 21.72 -3.62
C TYR A 81 3.22 21.86 -4.56
N VAL A 82 3.14 21.28 -5.77
CA VAL A 82 4.24 21.31 -6.75
C VAL A 82 4.59 22.73 -7.16
N ALA A 83 3.59 23.59 -7.35
CA ALA A 83 3.79 24.99 -7.72
C ALA A 83 4.57 25.80 -6.66
N ASN A 84 4.64 25.29 -5.43
CA ASN A 84 5.21 25.98 -4.28
C ASN A 84 6.31 25.14 -3.59
N ASP A 85 6.78 24.08 -4.26
CA ASP A 85 7.88 23.24 -3.80
C ASP A 85 9.22 23.89 -4.20
N SER A 86 9.90 24.49 -3.22
CA SER A 86 11.21 25.10 -3.40
C SER A 86 12.33 24.09 -3.65
N ALA A 87 12.09 22.79 -3.42
CA ALA A 87 13.04 21.70 -3.64
C ALA A 87 12.70 20.88 -4.91
N PHE A 88 11.98 21.47 -5.87
CA PHE A 88 11.63 20.82 -7.12
C PHE A 88 12.89 20.38 -7.88
N THR A 89 12.99 19.07 -8.16
CA THR A 89 14.00 18.52 -9.06
C THR A 89 13.34 17.55 -10.04
N LEU A 90 13.75 17.60 -11.32
CA LEU A 90 13.20 16.73 -12.35
C LEU A 90 13.36 15.25 -11.97
N THR A 91 14.51 14.89 -11.40
CA THR A 91 14.82 13.53 -10.94
C THR A 91 13.87 13.05 -9.84
N ALA A 92 13.62 13.87 -8.81
CA ALA A 92 12.68 13.51 -7.74
C ALA A 92 11.28 13.28 -8.29
N TYR A 93 10.82 14.17 -9.17
CA TYR A 93 9.47 14.11 -9.72
C TYR A 93 9.29 13.00 -10.76
N SER A 94 10.34 12.64 -11.52
CA SER A 94 10.31 11.45 -12.37
C SER A 94 10.19 10.17 -11.55
N TRP A 95 10.91 10.07 -10.43
CA TRP A 95 10.76 8.95 -9.50
C TRP A 95 9.40 8.95 -8.80
N ALA A 96 8.85 10.12 -8.50
CA ALA A 96 7.50 10.26 -7.94
C ALA A 96 6.43 9.73 -8.89
N LEU A 97 6.53 10.06 -10.18
CA LEU A 97 5.63 9.56 -11.20
C LEU A 97 5.80 8.04 -11.41
N ALA A 98 7.05 7.56 -11.49
CA ALA A 98 7.34 6.13 -11.59
C ALA A 98 6.75 5.36 -10.41
N TYR A 99 6.95 5.87 -9.19
CA TYR A 99 6.35 5.32 -7.97
C TYR A 99 4.82 5.31 -8.03
N LEU A 100 4.21 6.39 -8.50
CA LEU A 100 2.76 6.50 -8.61
C LEU A 100 2.18 5.45 -9.57
N VAL A 101 2.87 5.16 -10.68
CA VAL A 101 2.45 4.10 -11.63
C VAL A 101 2.63 2.71 -11.01
N THR A 102 3.78 2.43 -10.41
CA THR A 102 4.08 1.10 -9.84
C THR A 102 3.16 0.79 -8.66
N ILE A 103 2.90 1.75 -7.76
CA ILE A 103 2.01 1.54 -6.62
C ILE A 103 0.54 1.36 -7.05
N THR A 104 0.07 2.10 -8.06
CA THR A 104 -1.27 1.87 -8.62
C THR A 104 -1.38 0.47 -9.21
N THR A 105 -0.37 0.05 -9.96
CA THR A 105 -0.32 -1.28 -10.57
C THR A 105 -0.32 -2.36 -9.49
N GLU A 106 0.50 -2.19 -8.45
CA GLU A 106 0.59 -3.10 -7.29
C GLU A 106 -0.78 -3.29 -6.64
N MET A 107 -1.49 -2.20 -6.35
CA MET A 107 -2.82 -2.26 -5.72
C MET A 107 -3.83 -3.04 -6.57
N VAL A 108 -3.81 -2.86 -7.89
CA VAL A 108 -4.70 -3.58 -8.82
C VAL A 108 -4.34 -5.07 -8.91
N TYR A 109 -3.05 -5.39 -8.96
CA TYR A 109 -2.57 -6.77 -9.03
C TYR A 109 -2.78 -7.53 -7.71
N ILE A 110 -2.47 -6.94 -6.56
CA ILE A 110 -2.72 -7.57 -5.26
C ILE A 110 -4.22 -7.88 -5.10
N LYS A 111 -5.11 -6.98 -5.52
CA LYS A 111 -6.55 -7.24 -5.49
C LYS A 111 -6.93 -8.46 -6.34
N HIS A 112 -6.40 -8.56 -7.55
CA HIS A 112 -6.63 -9.74 -8.39
C HIS A 112 -6.06 -11.01 -7.75
N MET A 113 -4.84 -10.96 -7.22
CA MET A 113 -4.18 -12.11 -6.58
C MET A 113 -4.92 -12.62 -5.34
N VAL A 114 -5.41 -11.72 -4.48
CA VAL A 114 -6.16 -12.09 -3.28
C VAL A 114 -7.51 -12.72 -3.65
N SER A 115 -8.10 -12.35 -4.79
CA SER A 115 -9.32 -12.98 -5.30
C SER A 115 -9.06 -14.32 -6.02
N SER A 116 -7.89 -14.49 -6.64
CA SER A 116 -7.58 -15.67 -7.47
C SER A 116 -6.88 -16.81 -6.71
N LEU A 117 -6.29 -16.54 -5.53
CA LEU A 117 -5.57 -17.53 -4.74
C LEU A 117 -6.18 -17.69 -3.34
N GLU A 118 -6.46 -18.93 -2.95
CA GLU A 118 -6.96 -19.31 -1.62
C GLU A 118 -5.83 -19.42 -0.59
N LEU A 119 -5.07 -18.33 -0.39
CA LEU A 119 -4.01 -18.28 0.61
C LEU A 119 -4.50 -17.61 1.90
N ASN A 120 -3.98 -18.06 3.04
CA ASN A 120 -4.16 -17.33 4.30
C ASN A 120 -3.23 -16.09 4.33
N THR A 121 -3.43 -15.22 5.34
CA THR A 121 -2.64 -13.98 5.49
C THR A 121 -1.13 -14.24 5.58
N TRP A 122 -0.72 -15.31 6.26
CA TRP A 122 0.69 -15.69 6.38
C TRP A 122 1.29 -16.10 5.03
N GLY A 123 0.53 -16.80 4.19
CA GLY A 123 0.95 -17.16 2.84
C GLY A 123 1.23 -15.91 2.00
N PHE A 124 0.29 -14.96 1.95
CA PHE A 124 0.47 -13.71 1.20
C PHE A 124 1.71 -12.92 1.66
N VAL A 125 1.92 -12.79 2.97
CA VAL A 125 3.09 -12.09 3.53
C VAL A 125 4.38 -12.83 3.17
N LEU A 126 4.43 -14.16 3.32
CA LEU A 126 5.61 -14.96 3.02
C LEU A 126 5.99 -14.88 1.53
N TYR A 127 5.05 -15.16 0.62
CA TYR A 127 5.33 -15.14 -0.82
C TYR A 127 5.76 -13.74 -1.29
N ASN A 128 5.10 -12.69 -0.82
CA ASN A 128 5.43 -11.33 -1.26
C ASN A 128 6.83 -10.91 -0.82
N ASN A 129 7.18 -11.13 0.45
CA ASN A 129 8.50 -10.73 0.97
C ASN A 129 9.62 -11.66 0.45
N LEU A 130 9.40 -12.97 0.39
CA LEU A 130 10.42 -13.92 -0.05
C LEU A 130 10.74 -13.76 -1.54
N LEU A 131 9.73 -13.64 -2.41
CA LEU A 131 9.99 -13.46 -3.84
C LEU A 131 10.62 -12.10 -4.13
N SER A 132 10.25 -11.06 -3.38
CA SER A 132 10.91 -9.76 -3.48
C SER A 132 12.37 -9.81 -3.03
N LEU A 133 12.68 -10.55 -1.97
CA LEU A 133 14.05 -10.81 -1.55
C LEU A 133 14.85 -11.53 -2.64
N MET A 134 14.23 -12.46 -3.37
CA MET A 134 14.89 -13.15 -4.50
C MET A 134 15.12 -12.23 -5.70
N ILE A 135 14.30 -11.20 -5.90
CA ILE A 135 14.46 -10.20 -6.98
C ILE A 135 15.56 -9.18 -6.63
N ALA A 136 15.78 -8.90 -5.35
CA ALA A 136 16.69 -7.84 -4.90
C ALA A 136 18.12 -7.94 -5.45
N PRO A 137 18.80 -9.12 -5.46
CA PRO A 137 20.15 -9.25 -6.00
C PRO A 137 20.26 -8.90 -7.50
N ILE A 138 19.19 -9.15 -8.27
CA ILE A 138 19.16 -8.83 -9.70
C ILE A 138 19.22 -7.31 -9.88
N PHE A 139 18.39 -6.57 -9.14
CA PHE A 139 18.40 -5.11 -9.18
C PHE A 139 19.67 -4.51 -8.59
N TRP A 140 20.23 -5.14 -7.56
CA TRP A 140 21.52 -4.73 -6.99
C TRP A 140 22.64 -4.76 -8.04
N PHE A 141 22.67 -5.81 -8.88
CA PHE A 141 23.61 -5.90 -9.99
C PHE A 141 23.29 -4.88 -11.10
N LEU A 142 22.02 -4.77 -11.52
CA LEU A 142 21.60 -3.90 -12.62
C LEU A 142 21.78 -2.40 -12.33
N THR A 143 21.57 -1.98 -11.08
CA THR A 143 21.68 -0.57 -10.67
C THR A 143 23.13 -0.14 -10.43
N GLY A 144 24.05 -1.08 -10.29
CA GLY A 144 25.45 -0.77 -10.00
C GLY A 144 25.72 -0.35 -8.56
N GLU A 145 24.72 -0.41 -7.67
CA GLU A 145 24.81 0.01 -6.27
C GLU A 145 25.89 -0.76 -5.46
N TYR A 146 26.37 -1.91 -5.98
CA TYR A 146 27.50 -2.61 -5.39
C TYR A 146 28.77 -1.75 -5.29
N THR A 147 28.95 -0.80 -6.21
CA THR A 147 30.09 0.13 -6.19
C THR A 147 30.03 1.10 -5.02
N ASP A 148 28.86 1.67 -4.76
CA ASP A 148 28.59 2.54 -3.61
C ASP A 148 28.76 1.79 -2.29
N VAL A 149 28.26 0.55 -2.22
CA VAL A 149 28.43 -0.32 -1.04
C VAL A 149 29.91 -0.62 -0.79
N PHE A 150 30.67 -1.02 -1.80
CA PHE A 150 32.09 -1.30 -1.64
C PHE A 150 32.88 -0.05 -1.23
N THR A 151 32.52 1.11 -1.78
CA THR A 151 33.12 2.40 -1.43
C THR A 151 32.84 2.76 0.03
N ALA A 152 31.59 2.58 0.49
CA ALA A 152 31.19 2.83 1.87
C ALA A 152 31.88 1.88 2.86
N VAL A 153 31.99 0.59 2.52
CA VAL A 153 32.67 -0.42 3.35
C VAL A 153 34.16 -0.12 3.45
N ASN A 154 34.80 0.25 2.34
CA ASN A 154 36.21 0.60 2.34
C ASN A 154 36.48 1.88 3.14
N ALA A 155 35.59 2.88 3.05
CA ALA A 155 35.63 4.08 3.88
C ALA A 155 35.42 3.77 5.38
N ASN A 156 34.67 2.72 5.71
CA ASN A 156 34.44 2.23 7.07
C ASN A 156 35.50 1.22 7.55
N GLY A 157 36.72 1.28 6.99
CA GLY A 157 37.83 0.40 7.39
C GLY A 157 37.62 -1.09 7.10
N GLY A 158 36.76 -1.41 6.14
CA GLY A 158 36.38 -2.79 5.79
C GLY A 158 35.25 -3.36 6.64
N SER A 159 34.68 -2.60 7.58
CA SER A 159 33.53 -3.05 8.35
C SER A 159 32.23 -2.91 7.56
N LEU A 160 31.60 -4.06 7.29
CA LEU A 160 30.24 -4.13 6.74
C LEU A 160 29.17 -3.68 7.75
N PHE A 161 29.52 -3.66 9.04
CA PHE A 161 28.58 -3.36 10.11
C PHE A 161 28.91 -2.02 10.73
N GLU A 162 28.05 -1.05 10.47
CA GLU A 162 27.98 0.17 11.25
C GLU A 162 26.81 0.07 12.23
N PRO A 163 27.02 0.10 13.56
CA PRO A 163 25.98 -0.19 14.55
C PRO A 163 24.71 0.65 14.39
N VAL A 164 24.85 1.95 14.08
CA VAL A 164 23.71 2.85 13.90
C VAL A 164 22.89 2.47 12.67
N ALA A 165 23.56 2.24 11.53
CA ALA A 165 22.91 1.84 10.29
C ALA A 165 22.24 0.46 10.42
N PHE A 166 22.93 -0.50 11.05
CA PHE A 166 22.40 -1.83 11.30
C PHE A 166 21.12 -1.77 12.14
N PHE A 167 21.14 -1.01 13.25
CA PHE A 167 19.97 -0.88 14.11
C PHE A 167 18.80 -0.20 13.39
N ALA A 168 19.06 0.87 12.63
CA ALA A 168 18.03 1.55 11.84
C ALA A 168 17.39 0.63 10.79
N VAL A 169 18.22 -0.15 10.06
CA VAL A 169 17.73 -1.11 9.07
C VAL A 169 16.96 -2.24 9.74
N ALA A 170 17.48 -2.82 10.82
CA ALA A 170 16.80 -3.89 11.56
C ALA A 170 15.42 -3.44 12.08
N LEU A 171 15.34 -2.24 12.66
CA LEU A 171 14.10 -1.66 13.13
C LEU A 171 13.12 -1.40 11.97
N SER A 172 13.62 -0.93 10.82
CA SER A 172 12.79 -0.76 9.62
C SER A 172 12.22 -2.08 9.10
N CYS A 173 12.98 -3.18 9.18
CA CYS A 173 12.53 -4.52 8.81
C CYS A 173 11.43 -5.00 9.76
N VAL A 174 11.56 -4.75 11.07
CA VAL A 174 10.50 -5.06 12.05
C VAL A 174 9.22 -4.30 11.70
N PHE A 175 9.29 -2.98 11.50
CA PHE A 175 8.12 -2.21 11.12
C PHE A 175 7.54 -2.64 9.76
N GLY A 176 8.37 -2.95 8.77
CA GLY A 176 7.96 -3.47 7.47
C GLY A 176 7.18 -4.79 7.58
N PHE A 177 7.66 -5.71 8.41
CA PHE A 177 6.97 -6.96 8.71
C PHE A 177 5.61 -6.71 9.40
N LEU A 178 5.58 -5.85 10.42
CA LEU A 178 4.35 -5.51 11.14
C LEU A 178 3.31 -4.85 10.20
N ILE A 179 3.73 -3.92 9.34
CA ILE A 179 2.86 -3.29 8.34
C ILE A 179 2.32 -4.33 7.36
N SER A 180 3.17 -5.25 6.89
CA SER A 180 2.74 -6.31 5.98
C SER A 180 1.68 -7.20 6.64
N PHE A 181 1.93 -7.67 7.87
CA PHE A 181 1.00 -8.53 8.60
C PHE A 181 -0.31 -7.81 8.97
N PHE A 182 -0.21 -6.68 9.68
CA PHE A 182 -1.38 -5.92 10.13
C PHE A 182 -2.15 -5.29 8.98
N GLY A 183 -1.49 -4.96 7.86
CA GLY A 183 -2.17 -4.45 6.67
C GLY A 183 -3.17 -5.43 6.07
N PHE A 184 -2.87 -6.73 6.10
CA PHE A 184 -3.82 -7.78 5.69
C PHE A 184 -4.76 -8.18 6.83
N ALA A 185 -4.30 -8.19 8.08
CA ALA A 185 -5.14 -8.54 9.23
C ALA A 185 -6.24 -7.49 9.51
N ALA A 186 -5.92 -6.21 9.44
CA ALA A 186 -6.88 -5.11 9.64
C ALA A 186 -8.03 -5.20 8.63
N ARG A 187 -7.74 -5.53 7.36
CA ARG A 187 -8.77 -5.73 6.33
C ARG A 187 -9.77 -6.83 6.67
N LYS A 188 -9.40 -7.80 7.51
CA LYS A 188 -10.27 -8.90 7.96
C LYS A 188 -10.97 -8.60 9.29
N ALA A 189 -10.39 -7.77 10.14
CA ALA A 189 -10.82 -7.62 11.54
C ALA A 189 -11.78 -6.44 11.80
N ILE A 190 -11.75 -5.39 10.97
CA ILE A 190 -12.54 -4.17 11.23
C ILE A 190 -13.52 -3.87 10.09
N SER A 191 -14.60 -3.18 10.43
CA SER A 191 -15.60 -2.74 9.45
C SER A 191 -14.99 -1.76 8.44
N ALA A 192 -15.59 -1.64 7.25
CA ALA A 192 -15.12 -0.72 6.21
C ALA A 192 -15.05 0.74 6.69
N THR A 193 -15.98 1.16 7.56
CA THR A 193 -15.98 2.49 8.18
C THR A 193 -14.80 2.64 9.14
N ALA A 194 -14.57 1.66 10.03
CA ALA A 194 -13.45 1.69 10.97
C ALA A 194 -12.09 1.68 10.23
N PHE A 195 -11.97 0.88 9.17
CA PHE A 195 -10.77 0.87 8.32
C PHE A 195 -10.51 2.25 7.69
N THR A 196 -11.57 2.94 7.30
CA THR A 196 -11.47 4.30 6.75
C THR A 196 -11.02 5.32 7.79
N VAL A 197 -11.61 5.30 8.98
CA VAL A 197 -11.21 6.20 10.07
C VAL A 197 -9.76 5.95 10.49
N THR A 198 -9.35 4.68 10.65
CA THR A 198 -7.95 4.34 10.97
C THR A 198 -6.99 4.84 9.89
N GLY A 199 -7.35 4.71 8.61
CA GLY A 199 -6.55 5.23 7.51
C GLY A 199 -6.39 6.76 7.53
N VAL A 200 -7.46 7.49 7.90
CA VAL A 200 -7.44 8.95 8.08
C VAL A 200 -6.46 9.34 9.19
N VAL A 201 -6.61 8.73 10.37
CA VAL A 201 -5.76 9.00 11.54
C VAL A 201 -4.29 8.72 11.20
N ASN A 202 -4.01 7.60 10.53
CA ASN A 202 -2.65 7.26 10.11
C ASN A 202 -2.01 8.32 9.19
N LYS A 203 -2.76 8.87 8.23
CA LYS A 203 -2.27 9.93 7.33
C LYS A 203 -1.93 11.20 8.10
N PHE A 204 -2.82 11.64 9.00
CA PHE A 204 -2.57 12.83 9.83
C PHE A 204 -1.36 12.62 10.74
N LEU A 205 -1.27 11.47 11.40
CA LEU A 205 -0.10 11.13 12.24
C LEU A 205 1.20 11.14 11.45
N THR A 206 1.18 10.61 10.22
CA THR A 206 2.36 10.60 9.34
C THR A 206 2.83 12.02 9.05
N VAL A 207 1.92 12.96 8.75
CA VAL A 207 2.27 14.37 8.50
C VAL A 207 2.79 15.05 9.77
N VAL A 208 2.12 14.85 10.91
CA VAL A 208 2.54 15.45 12.19
C VAL A 208 3.93 14.96 12.58
N ILE A 209 4.16 13.65 12.53
CA ILE A 209 5.47 13.06 12.83
C ILE A 209 6.52 13.57 11.83
N ASN A 210 6.17 13.66 10.55
CA ASN A 210 7.09 14.18 9.53
C ASN A 210 7.57 15.60 9.85
N VAL A 211 6.64 16.48 10.22
CA VAL A 211 6.92 17.89 10.56
C VAL A 211 7.67 18.03 11.91
N LEU A 212 7.54 17.06 12.81
CA LEU A 212 8.23 17.10 14.11
C LEU A 212 9.64 16.52 14.07
N ILE A 213 9.90 15.55 13.19
CA ILE A 213 11.16 14.79 13.18
C ILE A 213 12.18 15.38 12.19
N TRP A 214 11.74 15.83 11.01
CA TRP A 214 12.67 16.41 10.03
C TRP A 214 12.76 17.92 10.15
N ASP A 215 13.78 18.53 9.55
CA ASP A 215 13.85 19.99 9.39
C ASP A 215 13.54 20.41 7.94
N LYS A 216 13.68 19.46 7.01
CA LYS A 216 13.46 19.66 5.58
C LYS A 216 12.02 19.31 5.22
N HIS A 217 11.16 20.31 5.22
CA HIS A 217 9.74 20.17 4.87
C HIS A 217 9.35 21.08 3.73
N ALA A 218 8.17 20.83 3.19
CA ALA A 218 7.49 21.80 2.36
C ALA A 218 7.29 23.13 3.10
N SER A 219 7.28 24.23 2.35
CA SER A 219 6.94 25.55 2.90
C SER A 219 5.52 25.54 3.51
N PRO A 220 5.16 26.50 4.37
CA PRO A 220 3.84 26.52 5.03
C PRO A 220 2.66 26.44 4.06
N VAL A 221 2.78 27.10 2.90
CA VAL A 221 1.78 27.01 1.83
C VAL A 221 1.75 25.61 1.20
N GLY A 222 2.91 24.98 1.00
CA GLY A 222 3.00 23.58 0.57
C GLY A 222 2.37 22.62 1.58
N LEU A 223 2.54 22.86 2.87
CA LEU A 223 1.90 22.06 3.93
C LEU A 223 0.36 22.19 3.89
N VAL A 224 -0.16 23.40 3.66
CA VAL A 224 -1.61 23.60 3.45
C VAL A 224 -2.09 22.82 2.22
N CYS A 225 -1.37 22.88 1.10
CA CYS A 225 -1.70 22.11 -0.11
C CYS A 225 -1.64 20.58 0.13
N LEU A 226 -0.68 20.11 0.91
CA LEU A 226 -0.59 18.71 1.36
C LEU A 226 -1.83 18.31 2.17
N LEU A 227 -2.24 19.12 3.14
CA LEU A 227 -3.45 18.87 3.93
C LEU A 227 -4.72 18.83 3.07
N VAL A 228 -4.85 19.76 2.11
CA VAL A 228 -5.96 19.76 1.14
C VAL A 228 -5.98 18.46 0.33
N THR A 229 -4.82 18.00 -0.14
CA THR A 229 -4.68 16.73 -0.87
C THR A 229 -5.16 15.55 -0.02
N ILE A 230 -4.77 15.51 1.25
CA ILE A 230 -5.20 14.48 2.19
C ILE A 230 -6.71 14.54 2.42
N CYS A 231 -7.27 15.73 2.65
CA CYS A 231 -8.72 15.92 2.80
C CYS A 231 -9.51 15.41 1.58
N GLY A 232 -9.03 15.69 0.36
CA GLY A 232 -9.61 15.12 -0.85
C GLY A 232 -9.56 13.59 -0.88
N GLY A 233 -8.44 13.00 -0.44
CA GLY A 233 -8.27 11.55 -0.33
C GLY A 233 -9.23 10.91 0.69
N ILE A 234 -9.53 11.61 1.79
CA ILE A 234 -10.53 11.19 2.78
C ILE A 234 -11.93 11.26 2.20
N GLY A 235 -12.27 12.37 1.53
CA GLY A 235 -13.55 12.54 0.85
C GLY A 235 -13.81 11.44 -0.17
N TYR A 236 -12.78 11.09 -0.96
CA TYR A 236 -12.83 9.98 -1.91
C TYR A 236 -13.14 8.66 -1.22
N GLN A 237 -12.44 8.35 -0.13
CA GLN A 237 -12.60 7.08 0.58
C GLN A 237 -14.01 6.95 1.20
N GLN A 238 -14.56 8.04 1.70
CA GLN A 238 -15.93 8.09 2.21
C GLN A 238 -16.95 7.95 1.09
N SER A 239 -16.78 8.67 -0.03
CA SER A 239 -17.75 8.66 -1.13
C SER A 239 -17.90 7.28 -1.77
N VAL A 240 -16.80 6.53 -1.93
CA VAL A 240 -16.84 5.16 -2.45
C VAL A 240 -17.45 4.17 -1.47
N THR A 241 -17.35 4.43 -0.16
CA THR A 241 -17.96 3.60 0.89
C THR A 241 -19.46 3.83 0.97
N VAL A 242 -19.90 5.09 0.89
CA VAL A 242 -21.32 5.47 0.91
C VAL A 242 -22.03 5.00 -0.37
N ALA A 243 -21.40 5.12 -1.54
CA ALA A 243 -21.97 4.65 -2.80
C ALA A 243 -22.23 3.14 -2.84
N LYS A 244 -21.57 2.35 -1.99
CA LYS A 244 -21.80 0.90 -1.84
C LYS A 244 -22.93 0.53 -0.87
N LYS A 245 -23.49 1.49 -0.12
CA LYS A 245 -24.58 1.25 0.82
C LYS A 245 -25.92 1.40 0.08
N PRO A 246 -26.77 0.35 -0.03
CA PRO A 246 -28.06 0.48 -0.68
C PRO A 246 -29.00 1.36 0.17
N THR A 247 -29.67 2.31 -0.46
CA THR A 247 -30.69 3.17 0.16
C THR A 247 -31.97 2.35 0.43
N SER A 248 -32.20 2.00 1.70
CA SER A 248 -33.48 1.65 2.38
C SER A 248 -34.48 0.64 1.77
N GLY A 249 -34.64 -0.51 2.45
CA GLY A 249 -35.77 -1.49 2.38
C GLY A 249 -35.53 -2.68 3.34
N PRO A 250 -36.55 -3.32 3.96
CA PRO A 250 -36.44 -3.97 5.27
C PRO A 250 -35.59 -5.24 5.28
N ALA A 251 -34.99 -5.52 6.44
CA ALA A 251 -34.06 -6.60 6.74
C ALA A 251 -34.38 -7.93 6.04
N GLN A 252 -33.62 -8.25 4.99
CA GLN A 252 -33.42 -9.63 4.55
C GLN A 252 -32.01 -10.06 4.93
N VAL A 253 -31.97 -10.91 5.95
CA VAL A 253 -30.89 -11.85 6.21
C VAL A 253 -30.86 -12.83 5.04
N LEU A 254 -29.96 -12.64 4.08
CA LEU A 254 -29.47 -13.70 3.19
C LEU A 254 -28.04 -13.37 2.77
N ASN A 255 -27.12 -14.23 3.22
CA ASN A 255 -25.90 -14.57 2.50
C ASN A 255 -26.26 -14.97 1.06
N ASP A 256 -25.44 -14.56 0.10
CA ASP A 256 -24.87 -15.41 -0.98
C ASP A 256 -24.32 -14.50 -2.10
N SER A 257 -23.01 -14.33 -2.29
CA SER A 257 -21.96 -15.29 -2.65
C SER A 257 -21.73 -15.40 -4.16
N GLU A 258 -20.66 -14.80 -4.64
CA GLU A 258 -19.77 -15.52 -5.57
C GLU A 258 -19.04 -16.57 -4.72
N LYS A 259 -19.71 -17.72 -4.54
CA LYS A 259 -19.23 -18.99 -3.98
C LYS A 259 -18.84 -19.89 -5.15
N VAL A 260 -17.84 -20.74 -4.93
CA VAL A 260 -17.74 -22.05 -5.59
C VAL A 260 -17.77 -23.09 -4.45
N ASP A 261 -18.96 -23.67 -4.26
CA ASP A 261 -19.38 -25.08 -4.01
C ASP A 261 -18.52 -25.98 -3.06
N GLU A 262 -19.00 -26.54 -1.92
CA GLU A 262 -19.94 -27.71 -1.69
C GLU A 262 -19.50 -29.02 -2.40
N GLU A 263 -19.45 -30.25 -1.86
CA GLU A 263 -19.78 -30.91 -0.58
C GLU A 263 -19.29 -32.40 -0.63
N SER A 264 -18.90 -33.00 0.50
CA SER A 264 -18.94 -34.44 0.92
C SER A 264 -17.86 -34.63 2.01
N VAL A 265 -18.18 -35.00 3.26
CA VAL A 265 -18.87 -36.22 3.68
C VAL A 265 -19.77 -35.97 4.90
N GLU A 266 -20.94 -36.58 4.82
CA GLU A 266 -22.08 -36.61 5.74
C GLU A 266 -21.90 -37.59 6.94
N LEU A 267 -22.69 -37.37 8.01
CA LEU A 267 -23.38 -38.35 8.89
C LEU A 267 -22.58 -39.09 10.02
N ILE A 268 -22.97 -39.24 11.31
CA ILE A 268 -24.10 -38.83 12.21
C ILE A 268 -23.65 -38.98 13.73
N PRO A 269 -24.51 -38.92 14.79
CA PRO A 269 -24.55 -37.85 15.81
C PRO A 269 -24.34 -38.34 17.26
N GLY A 270 -24.51 -37.46 18.26
CA GLY A 270 -25.01 -37.94 19.56
C GLY A 270 -24.77 -37.09 20.82
N LYS A 271 -25.83 -36.37 21.20
CA LYS A 271 -26.26 -36.02 22.58
C LYS A 271 -25.50 -34.96 23.41
N VAL A 272 -26.14 -33.78 23.48
CA VAL A 272 -26.81 -33.23 24.68
C VAL A 272 -25.99 -33.20 25.98
N ALA A 273 -25.64 -31.99 26.42
CA ALA A 273 -25.42 -31.68 27.82
C ALA A 273 -26.74 -31.83 28.60
N THR A 274 -26.72 -32.40 29.81
CA THR A 274 -27.16 -31.75 31.07
C THR A 274 -27.25 -32.78 32.20
N ASN A 275 -26.68 -32.39 33.34
CA ASN A 275 -26.95 -32.97 34.65
C ASN A 275 -28.37 -32.60 35.10
N VAL A 276 -29.12 -33.60 35.57
CA VAL A 276 -30.39 -33.52 36.32
C VAL A 276 -31.63 -33.18 35.50
#